data_AF-A0A3N6DPG4-F1
#
_entry.id   AF-A0A3N6DPG4-F1
#
_cell.length_a   1.000
_cell.length_b   1.000
_cell.length_c   1.000
_cell.angle_alpha   90.00
_cell.angle_beta   90.00
_cell.angle_gamma   90.00
#
_symmetry.space_group_name_H-M   'P 1'
#
loop_
_entity.id
_entity.type
_entity.pdbx_description
1 polymer ?
#
loop_
_entity_poly.entity_id
_entity_poly.type
_entity_poly.pdbx_seq_one_letter_code
_entity_poly.pdbx_strand_id
1 'polypeptide(L)'
;MRTVSRTNWGLLAAIPLLSLSLAACGGGTGGNDDVASAGGDKKGGGQQLTPAEKTKKYNACLAERGVAPGSGKAGEDAPTQTASPEEVQAALAACKEFAPTAQDMQQAPKPDAKQLEQAREYVKCLRANGYDAPDPDPETGGMPLDQDANMDKLQAAAEKCKDVNPAAQR
;
A
#
# COMPACT_ATOMS: atom_id res chain seq x y z
N MET A 1 -19.19 50.77 -80.51
CA MET A 1 -18.68 49.75 -81.47
C MET A 1 -17.38 49.19 -80.91
N ARG A 2 -17.26 47.85 -80.86
CA ARG A 2 -16.08 47.02 -80.52
C ARG A 2 -15.63 47.06 -79.04
N THR A 3 -15.42 45.98 -78.27
CA THR A 3 -15.79 44.54 -78.28
C THR A 3 -15.14 43.92 -77.02
N VAL A 4 -15.89 43.08 -76.28
CA VAL A 4 -15.53 41.72 -75.78
C VAL A 4 -14.31 41.59 -74.82
N SER A 5 -14.51 41.22 -73.54
CA SER A 5 -14.53 39.85 -72.95
C SER A 5 -13.13 39.18 -72.94
N ARG A 6 -12.63 38.51 -71.89
CA ARG A 6 -13.17 37.37 -71.11
C ARG A 6 -12.29 37.12 -69.88
N THR A 7 -12.81 36.38 -68.87
CA THR A 7 -11.95 35.44 -68.12
C THR A 7 -12.20 35.26 -66.63
N ASN A 8 -13.45 35.03 -66.23
CA ASN A 8 -13.89 34.64 -64.90
C ASN A 8 -13.26 33.30 -64.41
N TRP A 9 -12.76 33.23 -63.17
CA TRP A 9 -12.78 31.98 -62.38
C TRP A 9 -13.09 32.31 -60.90
N GLY A 10 -14.39 32.38 -60.59
CA GLY A 10 -14.94 32.24 -59.22
C GLY A 10 -14.87 30.77 -58.77
N LEU A 11 -15.18 30.33 -57.55
CA LEU A 11 -16.01 30.74 -56.40
C LEU A 11 -15.40 29.95 -55.21
N LEU A 12 -15.13 30.50 -54.01
CA LEU A 12 -16.06 30.78 -52.90
C LEU A 12 -16.94 29.61 -52.44
N ALA A 13 -16.69 29.11 -51.21
CA ALA A 13 -17.66 28.66 -50.18
C ALA A 13 -16.94 27.72 -49.18
N ALA A 14 -17.20 27.66 -47.86
CA ALA A 14 -17.99 28.46 -46.94
C ALA A 14 -17.59 28.01 -45.51
N ILE A 15 -17.60 28.96 -44.58
CA ILE A 15 -17.39 28.78 -43.14
C ILE A 15 -18.68 28.23 -42.49
N PRO A 16 -18.58 27.36 -41.47
CA PRO A 16 -19.49 27.42 -40.34
C PRO A 16 -18.77 27.75 -39.03
N LEU A 17 -19.52 28.51 -38.23
CA LEU A 17 -19.25 29.19 -36.97
C LEU A 17 -19.03 28.28 -35.75
N LEU A 18 -18.34 28.84 -34.75
CA LEU A 18 -18.44 28.64 -33.29
C LEU A 18 -18.08 27.23 -32.75
N SER A 19 -17.07 27.07 -31.90
CA SER A 19 -17.15 27.52 -30.49
C SER A 19 -15.76 27.68 -29.84
N LEU A 20 -15.62 28.77 -29.09
CA LEU A 20 -14.48 29.13 -28.27
C LEU A 20 -14.41 28.23 -27.02
N SER A 21 -13.25 27.65 -26.71
CA SER A 21 -12.91 27.18 -25.35
C SER A 21 -11.44 27.42 -25.08
N LEU A 22 -11.20 27.99 -23.91
CA LEU A 22 -10.06 28.78 -23.47
C LEU A 22 -8.93 27.88 -22.94
N ALA A 23 -7.70 28.39 -23.09
CA ALA A 23 -6.43 27.80 -22.70
C ALA A 23 -6.27 27.50 -21.19
N ALA A 24 -5.49 26.45 -20.86
CA ALA A 24 -4.58 26.45 -19.71
C ALA A 24 -3.56 25.28 -19.79
N CYS A 25 -2.27 25.66 -19.95
CA CYS A 25 -1.05 25.17 -19.28
C CYS A 25 -0.76 23.64 -19.19
N GLY A 26 0.39 23.08 -19.56
CA GLY A 26 1.68 23.64 -20.02
C GLY A 26 2.82 22.62 -19.80
N GLY A 27 3.78 22.60 -20.75
CA GLY A 27 5.16 22.06 -20.64
C GLY A 27 5.32 20.55 -20.86
N GLY A 28 6.23 20.02 -21.67
CA GLY A 28 7.38 20.58 -22.38
C GLY A 28 8.34 19.42 -22.72
N THR A 29 8.90 19.45 -23.93
CA THR A 29 9.88 18.50 -24.47
C THR A 29 11.16 18.41 -23.64
N GLY A 30 11.67 17.18 -23.43
CA GLY A 30 13.09 16.89 -23.23
C GLY A 30 13.44 16.25 -21.88
N GLY A 31 14.21 15.15 -21.93
CA GLY A 31 14.92 14.61 -20.77
C GLY A 31 14.86 13.08 -20.70
N ASN A 32 15.98 12.45 -21.06
CA ASN A 32 16.25 11.03 -20.83
C ASN A 32 16.09 10.71 -19.34
N ASP A 33 15.49 9.57 -19.02
CA ASP A 33 15.93 8.67 -17.95
C ASP A 33 15.20 7.33 -18.15
N ASP A 34 15.83 6.49 -18.99
CA ASP A 34 15.71 5.05 -18.91
C ASP A 34 16.01 4.60 -17.47
N VAL A 35 14.95 4.40 -16.67
CA VAL A 35 15.10 3.63 -15.43
C VAL A 35 15.14 2.15 -15.79
N ALA A 36 16.38 1.67 -15.94
CA ALA A 36 16.71 0.27 -16.07
C ALA A 36 16.27 -0.51 -14.81
N SER A 37 15.19 -1.28 -14.91
CA SER A 37 15.09 -2.53 -14.16
C SER A 37 15.53 -3.67 -15.08
N ALA A 38 16.83 -3.67 -15.39
CA ALA A 38 17.50 -4.81 -15.98
C ALA A 38 17.82 -5.80 -14.84
N GLY A 39 17.07 -6.90 -14.80
CA GLY A 39 17.17 -7.89 -13.74
C GLY A 39 16.48 -9.22 -14.02
N GLY A 40 16.64 -9.76 -15.23
CA GLY A 40 16.62 -11.21 -15.46
C GLY A 40 15.35 -11.82 -16.07
N ASP A 41 15.31 -11.92 -17.40
CA ASP A 41 14.47 -12.87 -18.12
C ASP A 41 14.95 -14.31 -17.91
N LYS A 42 14.13 -15.16 -17.28
CA LYS A 42 13.92 -16.55 -17.72
C LYS A 42 12.47 -17.00 -17.48
N LYS A 43 11.78 -17.11 -18.62
CA LYS A 43 10.52 -17.78 -18.95
C LYS A 43 10.30 -19.13 -18.23
N GLY A 44 9.16 -19.26 -17.55
CA GLY A 44 8.57 -20.51 -17.05
C GLY A 44 7.14 -20.23 -16.57
N GLY A 45 6.15 -20.96 -17.07
CA GLY A 45 4.73 -20.62 -16.99
C GLY A 45 4.12 -20.56 -15.58
N GLY A 46 3.16 -19.64 -15.43
CA GLY A 46 2.47 -19.30 -14.19
C GLY A 46 2.89 -17.91 -13.72
N GLN A 47 1.98 -16.94 -13.73
CA GLN A 47 2.24 -15.60 -13.22
C GLN A 47 2.48 -15.69 -11.70
N GLN A 48 3.71 -16.00 -11.30
CA GLN A 48 4.07 -16.10 -9.89
C GLN A 48 4.29 -14.70 -9.37
N LEU A 49 3.26 -14.17 -8.71
CA LEU A 49 3.28 -12.86 -8.06
C LEU A 49 4.48 -12.80 -7.11
N THR A 50 5.22 -11.69 -7.18
CA THR A 50 6.28 -11.41 -6.20
C THR A 50 5.68 -11.31 -4.78
N PRO A 51 6.46 -11.55 -3.71
CA PRO A 51 5.98 -11.40 -2.33
C PRO A 51 5.34 -10.01 -2.07
N ALA A 52 5.91 -8.96 -2.67
CA ALA A 52 5.38 -7.61 -2.61
C ALA A 52 4.01 -7.48 -3.33
N GLU A 53 3.83 -8.09 -4.50
CA GLU A 53 2.56 -8.09 -5.22
C GLU A 53 1.49 -8.91 -4.50
N LYS A 54 1.83 -10.07 -3.93
CA LYS A 54 0.92 -10.85 -3.10
C LYS A 54 0.45 -10.06 -1.89
N THR A 55 1.38 -9.38 -1.20
CA THR A 55 1.05 -8.52 -0.05
C THR A 55 0.09 -7.40 -0.43
N LYS A 56 0.32 -6.73 -1.58
CA LYS A 56 -0.61 -5.71 -2.11
C LYS A 56 -2.00 -6.28 -2.41
N LYS A 57 -2.08 -7.44 -3.07
CA LYS A 57 -3.35 -8.11 -3.37
C LYS A 57 -4.07 -8.60 -2.12
N TYR A 58 -3.33 -9.07 -1.13
CA TYR A 58 -3.89 -9.48 0.16
C TYR A 58 -4.50 -8.31 0.90
N ASN A 59 -3.76 -7.20 1.04
CA ASN A 59 -4.26 -6.00 1.70
C ASN A 59 -5.44 -5.39 0.94
N ALA A 60 -5.41 -5.39 -0.40
CA ALA A 60 -6.55 -4.95 -1.21
C ALA A 60 -7.79 -5.83 -0.98
N CYS A 61 -7.62 -7.16 -0.99
CA CYS A 61 -8.70 -8.12 -0.75
C CYS A 61 -9.34 -7.94 0.63
N LEU A 62 -8.54 -7.68 1.67
CA LEU A 62 -9.02 -7.40 3.02
C LEU A 62 -9.72 -6.05 3.11
N ALA A 63 -9.16 -5.00 2.50
CA ALA A 63 -9.76 -3.67 2.48
C ALA A 63 -11.11 -3.64 1.76
N GLU A 64 -11.26 -4.36 0.64
CA GLU A 64 -12.54 -4.56 -0.06
C GLU A 64 -13.62 -5.19 0.83
N ARG A 65 -13.20 -5.96 1.83
CA ARG A 65 -14.06 -6.64 2.80
C ARG A 65 -14.19 -5.87 4.12
N GLY A 66 -13.74 -4.62 4.16
CA GLY A 66 -13.84 -3.76 5.33
C GLY A 66 -12.87 -4.09 6.46
N VAL A 67 -11.82 -4.90 6.19
CA VAL A 67 -10.77 -5.27 7.13
C VAL A 67 -9.49 -4.54 6.73
N ALA A 68 -9.31 -3.33 7.25
CA ALA A 68 -8.08 -2.55 7.02
C ALA A 68 -6.96 -2.95 8.00
N PRO A 69 -5.67 -2.88 7.60
CA PRO A 69 -4.56 -3.00 8.55
C PRO A 69 -4.65 -1.88 9.60
N GLY A 70 -4.54 -2.24 10.88
CA GLY A 70 -4.70 -1.29 11.99
C GLY A 70 -6.09 -1.28 12.65
N SER A 71 -6.94 -2.28 12.39
CA SER A 71 -8.29 -2.43 12.99
C SER A 71 -8.28 -2.82 14.48
N GLY A 72 -7.38 -2.26 15.28
CA GLY A 72 -7.41 -2.27 16.74
C GLY A 72 -7.67 -0.84 17.22
N LYS A 73 -8.74 -0.63 17.99
CA LYS A 73 -9.28 0.71 18.31
C LYS A 73 -8.23 1.73 18.75
N ALA A 74 -8.27 2.91 18.14
CA ALA A 74 -7.75 4.16 18.68
C ALA A 74 -8.93 5.06 19.07
N GLY A 75 -9.11 5.34 20.37
CA GLY A 75 -9.90 6.47 20.90
C GLY A 75 -11.42 6.53 20.63
N GLU A 76 -12.16 7.04 21.61
CA GLU A 76 -13.44 7.71 21.36
C GLU A 76 -13.24 8.71 20.20
N ASP A 77 -14.13 8.72 19.21
CA ASP A 77 -14.09 9.50 17.96
C ASP A 77 -13.46 8.84 16.71
N ALA A 78 -12.88 7.64 16.79
CA ALA A 78 -12.55 6.87 15.59
C ALA A 78 -13.80 6.18 15.00
N PRO A 79 -13.94 6.09 13.66
CA PRO A 79 -15.02 5.34 13.04
C PRO A 79 -15.03 3.92 13.61
N THR A 80 -16.16 3.58 14.22
CA THR A 80 -16.46 2.27 14.80
C THR A 80 -15.92 1.15 13.95
N GLN A 81 -15.16 0.23 14.56
CA GLN A 81 -14.90 -1.13 14.07
C GLN A 81 -15.99 -1.57 13.07
N THR A 82 -15.66 -1.70 11.79
CA THR A 82 -16.64 -2.10 10.76
C THR A 82 -16.71 -3.60 10.58
N ALA A 83 -15.79 -4.38 11.17
CA ALA A 83 -15.76 -5.83 11.06
C ALA A 83 -15.69 -6.48 12.45
N SER A 84 -16.67 -7.35 12.73
CA SER A 84 -16.67 -8.29 13.85
C SER A 84 -15.53 -9.33 13.69
N PRO A 85 -15.14 -10.03 14.77
CA PRO A 85 -14.15 -11.10 14.69
C PRO A 85 -14.50 -12.17 13.65
N GLU A 86 -15.80 -12.45 13.46
CA GLU A 86 -16.30 -13.38 12.43
C GLU A 86 -16.08 -12.84 11.01
N GLU A 87 -16.35 -11.55 10.78
CA GLU A 87 -16.11 -10.90 9.48
C GLU A 87 -14.61 -10.82 9.16
N VAL A 88 -13.77 -10.58 10.16
CA VAL A 88 -12.31 -10.64 10.01
C VAL A 88 -11.88 -12.05 9.60
N GLN A 89 -12.34 -13.09 10.29
CA GLN A 89 -12.01 -14.48 9.95
C GLN A 89 -12.50 -14.86 8.56
N ALA A 90 -13.72 -14.47 8.19
CA ALA A 90 -14.28 -14.72 6.86
C ALA A 90 -13.47 -14.01 5.77
N ALA A 91 -13.03 -12.77 6.02
CA ALA A 91 -12.18 -12.04 5.09
C ALA A 91 -10.79 -12.68 4.94
N LEU A 92 -10.16 -13.09 6.06
CA LEU A 92 -8.88 -13.81 6.03
C LEU A 92 -8.99 -15.13 5.26
N ALA A 93 -10.08 -15.88 5.45
CA ALA A 93 -10.34 -17.12 4.74
C ALA A 93 -10.57 -16.87 3.23
N ALA A 94 -11.35 -15.84 2.87
CA ALA A 94 -11.61 -15.48 1.49
C ALA A 94 -10.36 -14.94 0.76
N CYS A 95 -9.44 -14.31 1.48
CA CYS A 95 -8.20 -13.74 0.94
C CYS A 95 -6.99 -14.68 1.06
N LYS A 96 -7.18 -15.92 1.52
CA LYS A 96 -6.11 -16.89 1.81
C LYS A 96 -5.18 -17.16 0.63
N GLU A 97 -5.68 -17.08 -0.60
CA GLU A 97 -4.87 -17.26 -1.82
C GLU A 97 -3.74 -16.22 -1.94
N PHE A 98 -3.96 -15.01 -1.41
CA PHE A 98 -2.98 -13.94 -1.44
C PHE A 98 -2.19 -13.82 -0.13
N ALA A 99 -2.55 -14.59 0.90
CA ALA A 99 -1.90 -14.51 2.20
C ALA A 99 -0.40 -14.79 2.09
N PRO A 100 0.46 -14.00 2.76
CA PRO A 100 1.89 -14.23 2.75
C PRO A 100 2.21 -15.58 3.38
N THR A 101 3.01 -16.38 2.69
CA THR A 101 3.54 -17.63 3.24
C THR A 101 4.75 -17.36 4.15
N ALA A 102 5.16 -18.35 4.94
CA ALA A 102 6.39 -18.25 5.74
C ALA A 102 7.62 -17.92 4.87
N GLN A 103 7.66 -18.41 3.63
CA GLN A 103 8.72 -18.09 2.68
C GLN A 103 8.63 -16.65 2.17
N ASP A 104 7.42 -16.13 1.94
CA ASP A 104 7.24 -14.72 1.55
C ASP A 104 7.71 -13.77 2.68
N MET A 105 7.54 -14.16 3.95
CA MET A 105 8.03 -13.41 5.12
C MET A 105 9.56 -13.38 5.23
N GLN A 106 10.24 -14.46 4.84
CA GLN A 106 11.71 -14.51 4.80
C GLN A 106 12.29 -13.62 3.69
N GLN A 107 11.49 -13.30 2.68
CA GLN A 107 11.86 -12.45 1.55
C GLN A 107 11.38 -11.00 1.73
N ALA A 108 10.73 -10.69 2.86
CA ALA A 108 10.33 -9.34 3.18
C ALA A 108 11.58 -8.45 3.33
N PRO A 109 11.50 -7.15 2.96
CA PRO A 109 12.58 -6.22 3.22
C PRO A 109 12.91 -6.20 4.71
N LYS A 110 14.20 -6.21 5.04
CA LYS A 110 14.65 -6.04 6.42
C LYS A 110 14.14 -4.71 6.97
N PRO A 111 13.81 -4.64 8.27
CA PRO A 111 13.45 -3.38 8.90
C PRO A 111 14.61 -2.39 8.78
N ASP A 112 14.30 -1.12 8.52
CA ASP A 112 15.29 -0.06 8.63
C ASP A 112 15.63 0.22 10.11
N ALA A 113 16.67 1.03 10.34
CA ALA A 113 17.14 1.35 11.68
C ALA A 113 16.05 1.99 12.56
N LYS A 114 15.18 2.81 11.98
CA LYS A 114 14.09 3.49 12.70
C LYS A 114 13.01 2.49 13.09
N GLN A 115 12.64 1.57 12.19
CA GLN A 115 11.67 0.51 12.46
C GLN A 115 12.17 -0.42 13.57
N LEU A 116 13.45 -0.80 13.54
CA LEU A 116 14.05 -1.64 14.58
C LEU A 116 14.15 -0.90 15.92
N GLU A 117 14.45 0.40 15.91
CA GLU A 117 14.45 1.23 17.12
C GLU A 117 13.05 1.35 17.74
N GLN A 118 12.01 1.62 16.93
CA GLN A 118 10.63 1.63 17.40
C GLN A 118 10.21 0.29 18.01
N ALA A 119 10.58 -0.83 17.40
CA ALA A 119 10.33 -2.16 17.96
C ALA A 119 11.04 -2.35 19.31
N ARG A 120 12.28 -1.86 19.46
CA ARG A 120 13.03 -1.89 20.72
C ARG A 120 12.37 -1.05 21.80
N GLU A 121 11.89 0.15 21.46
CA GLU A 121 11.16 1.02 22.41
C GLU A 121 9.84 0.37 22.87
N TYR A 122 9.12 -0.28 21.96
CA TYR A 122 7.92 -1.03 22.31
C TYR A 122 8.22 -2.18 23.28
N VAL A 123 9.25 -2.98 22.99
CA VAL A 123 9.70 -4.07 23.87
C VAL A 123 10.12 -3.55 25.25
N LYS A 124 10.85 -2.44 25.32
CA LYS A 124 11.19 -1.79 26.61
C LYS A 124 9.94 -1.39 27.39
N CYS A 125 8.93 -0.84 26.71
CA CYS A 125 7.67 -0.49 27.35
C CYS A 125 6.94 -1.74 27.89
N LEU A 126 6.91 -2.85 27.15
CA LEU A 126 6.31 -4.09 27.62
C LEU A 126 7.00 -4.64 28.87
N ARG A 127 8.34 -4.64 28.88
CA ARG A 127 9.15 -5.02 30.05
C ARG A 127 8.85 -4.15 31.26
N ALA A 128 8.81 -2.83 31.06
CA ALA A 128 8.46 -1.87 32.11
C ALA A 128 7.05 -2.09 32.67
N ASN A 129 6.14 -2.66 31.88
CA ASN A 129 4.76 -2.95 32.26
C ASN A 129 4.52 -4.42 32.67
N GLY A 130 5.59 -5.17 32.96
CA GLY A 130 5.50 -6.49 33.59
C GLY A 130 5.36 -7.67 32.62
N TYR A 131 5.59 -7.46 31.32
CA TYR A 131 5.74 -8.53 30.34
C TYR A 131 7.19 -8.62 29.89
N ASP A 132 7.85 -9.74 30.16
CA ASP A 132 9.24 -9.99 29.76
C ASP A 132 9.34 -10.31 28.26
N ALA A 133 9.18 -9.28 27.44
CA ALA A 133 9.30 -9.39 26.00
C ALA A 133 10.75 -9.67 25.59
N PRO A 134 11.03 -10.62 24.69
CA PRO A 134 12.34 -10.74 24.06
C PRO A 134 12.63 -9.56 23.14
N ASP A 135 13.91 -9.33 22.85
CA ASP A 135 14.31 -8.29 21.88
C ASP A 135 13.79 -8.63 20.47
N PRO A 136 13.48 -7.61 19.65
CA PRO A 136 13.00 -7.85 18.30
C PRO A 136 14.12 -8.46 17.44
N ASP A 137 13.73 -9.40 16.59
CA ASP A 137 14.63 -10.01 15.62
C ASP A 137 15.14 -8.95 14.63
N PRO A 138 16.46 -8.85 14.40
CA PRO A 138 17.03 -7.78 13.56
C PRO A 138 16.74 -7.94 12.06
N GLU A 139 16.38 -9.14 11.62
CA GLU A 139 16.10 -9.45 10.21
C GLU A 139 14.63 -9.17 9.87
N THR A 140 13.73 -9.39 10.83
CA THR A 140 12.27 -9.28 10.62
C THR A 140 11.63 -8.10 11.34
N GLY A 141 12.29 -7.56 12.39
CA GLY A 141 11.76 -6.52 13.27
C GLY A 141 10.63 -7.02 14.18
N GLY A 142 10.29 -8.30 14.12
CA GLY A 142 9.22 -8.91 14.90
C GLY A 142 9.68 -9.29 16.29
N MET A 143 8.74 -9.30 17.24
CA MET A 143 8.96 -9.91 18.55
C MET A 143 8.73 -11.42 18.43
N PRO A 144 9.72 -12.27 18.76
CA PRO A 144 9.46 -13.70 18.87
C PRO A 144 8.52 -13.92 20.07
N LEU A 145 7.43 -14.64 19.85
CA LEU A 145 6.52 -15.07 20.92
C LEU A 145 6.71 -16.57 21.13
N ASP A 146 7.06 -16.95 22.36
CA ASP A 146 7.10 -18.34 22.77
C ASP A 146 5.68 -18.93 22.83
N GLN A 147 5.57 -20.24 22.65
CA GLN A 147 4.27 -20.94 22.72
C GLN A 147 3.61 -20.81 24.10
N ASP A 148 4.41 -20.66 25.15
CA ASP A 148 3.97 -20.50 26.54
C ASP A 148 3.87 -19.02 26.97
N ALA A 149 3.95 -18.08 26.01
CA ALA A 149 3.89 -16.66 26.32
C ALA A 149 2.54 -16.29 27.00
N ASN A 150 2.63 -15.53 28.08
CA ASN A 150 1.45 -15.10 28.83
C ASN A 150 0.70 -13.99 28.08
N MET A 151 -0.31 -14.38 27.30
CA MET A 151 -1.09 -13.47 26.45
C MET A 151 -1.86 -12.43 27.25
N ASP A 152 -2.36 -12.76 28.45
CA ASP A 152 -3.06 -11.80 29.31
C ASP A 152 -2.12 -10.68 29.77
N LYS A 153 -0.90 -11.03 30.18
CA LYS A 153 0.14 -10.05 30.55
C LYS A 153 0.60 -9.24 29.35
N LEU A 154 0.78 -9.89 28.19
CA LEU A 154 1.14 -9.20 26.96
C LEU A 154 0.07 -8.17 26.59
N GLN A 155 -1.21 -8.56 26.60
CA GLN A 155 -2.31 -7.66 26.28
C GLN A 155 -2.39 -6.51 27.29
N ALA A 156 -2.31 -6.79 28.60
CA ALA A 156 -2.35 -5.75 29.63
C ALA A 156 -1.18 -4.75 29.52
N ALA A 157 0.02 -5.23 29.16
CA ALA A 157 1.18 -4.37 28.91
C ALA A 157 1.05 -3.61 27.59
N ALA A 158 0.60 -4.26 26.52
CA ALA A 158 0.38 -3.66 25.21
C ALA A 158 -0.64 -2.51 25.26
N GLU A 159 -1.69 -2.65 26.06
CA GLU A 159 -2.70 -1.60 26.27
C GLU A 159 -2.10 -0.32 26.87
N LYS A 160 -1.06 -0.43 27.69
CA LYS A 160 -0.32 0.71 28.26
C LYS A 160 0.76 1.25 27.32
N CYS A 161 1.14 0.46 26.33
CA CYS A 161 2.23 0.76 25.39
C CYS A 161 1.72 1.14 23.98
N LYS A 162 0.43 1.49 23.83
CA LYS A 162 -0.19 1.80 22.54
C LYS A 162 0.52 2.90 21.78
N ASP A 163 0.94 3.96 22.48
CA ASP A 163 1.58 5.13 21.87
C ASP A 163 2.93 4.81 21.24
N VAL A 164 3.62 3.78 21.75
CA VAL A 164 4.93 3.33 21.25
C VAL A 164 4.83 2.05 20.42
N ASN A 165 3.62 1.57 20.13
CA ASN A 165 3.41 0.36 19.33
C ASN A 165 3.71 0.62 17.85
N PRO A 166 4.73 -0.02 17.25
CA PRO A 166 5.08 0.18 15.84
C PRO A 166 3.96 -0.24 14.87
N ALA A 167 3.03 -1.10 15.28
CA ALA A 167 1.87 -1.48 14.46
C ALA A 167 0.75 -0.43 14.45
N ALA A 168 0.68 0.44 15.46
CA ALA A 168 -0.30 1.52 15.55
C ALA A 168 0.13 2.79 14.80
N GLN A 169 1.40 2.87 14.39
CA GLN A 169 2.02 4.04 13.76
C GLN A 169 2.19 3.91 12.24
N ARG A 170 1.58 2.87 11.63
CA ARG A 170 1.65 2.62 10.18
C ARG A 170 0.40 3.08 9.46
#